data_AF-A0A2N0W3W2-F1
#
_entry.id   AF-A0A2N0W3W2-F1
#
_cell.length_a   1.000
_cell.length_b   1.000
_cell.length_c   1.000
_cell.angle_alpha   90.00
_cell.angle_beta   90.00
_cell.angle_gamma   90.00
#
_symmetry.space_group_name_H-M   'P 1'
#
loop_
_entity.id
_entity.type
_entity.pdbx_description
1 polymer ?
#
loop_
_entity_poly.entity_id
_entity_poly.type
_entity_poly.pdbx_seq_one_letter_code
_entity_poly.pdbx_strand_id
1 'polypeptide(L)'
;MLPPKPKSEVESINALISQITPYLQGEAEYTDFIRRRIDAQIDEVNDPYYYKAARFYFLFSIGENEEGARLAEEVIMERPSDFIAWGNYILCTLYTMGLEKAFELSVRAAEKTNSPKMVRDTIYYARGLGDYQAFEKYLAKYSLMGNPDFDLSDEDNSALPLAVEQAALAMNSGFADEISHVGKMMHSMIKPLQQIDAMSSFYLIEDEGEKSYVLEITPPGITPEECAELNIALVKKRAATLGTNWDVVGIFSNEVTKQRGL
;
A
#
# COMPACT_ATOMS: atom_id res chain seq x y z
N MET A 1 4.64 -17.06 29.87
CA MET A 1 3.55 -16.47 30.69
C MET A 1 2.41 -16.11 29.77
N LEU A 2 1.16 -16.43 30.13
CA LEU A 2 -0.01 -16.02 29.36
C LEU A 2 -0.25 -14.52 29.54
N PRO A 3 -0.63 -13.78 28.48
CA PRO A 3 -1.12 -12.42 28.65
C PRO A 3 -2.44 -12.44 29.47
N PRO A 4 -2.69 -11.40 30.30
CA PRO A 4 -3.92 -11.29 31.08
C PRO A 4 -5.17 -11.24 30.16
N LYS A 5 -6.31 -11.67 30.69
CA LYS A 5 -7.59 -11.52 29.99
C LYS A 5 -7.87 -10.03 29.73
N PRO A 6 -8.25 -9.64 28.51
CA PRO A 6 -8.59 -8.26 28.18
C PRO A 6 -9.80 -7.77 28.98
N LYS A 7 -9.84 -6.48 29.31
CA LYS A 7 -10.88 -5.82 30.12
C LYS A 7 -12.09 -5.39 29.27
N SER A 8 -11.99 -5.42 27.94
CA SER A 8 -13.09 -5.14 27.01
C SER A 8 -12.99 -6.01 25.73
N GLU A 9 -14.09 -6.13 24.98
CA GLU A 9 -14.08 -6.82 23.68
C GLU A 9 -13.11 -6.14 22.69
N VAL A 10 -13.02 -4.80 22.71
CA VAL A 10 -12.06 -4.05 21.89
C VAL A 10 -10.61 -4.46 22.19
N GLU A 11 -10.24 -4.56 23.47
CA GLU A 11 -8.90 -5.02 23.86
C GLU A 11 -8.65 -6.48 23.43
N SER A 12 -9.70 -7.31 23.44
CA SER A 12 -9.62 -8.71 23.00
C SER A 12 -9.35 -8.81 21.51
N ILE A 13 -10.06 -8.02 20.70
CA ILE A 13 -9.86 -7.96 19.25
C ILE A 13 -8.48 -7.39 18.91
N ASN A 14 -8.06 -6.33 19.58
CA ASN A 14 -6.73 -5.76 19.35
C ASN A 14 -5.62 -6.78 19.67
N ALA A 15 -5.77 -7.56 20.74
CA ALA A 15 -4.85 -8.63 21.08
C ALA A 15 -4.85 -9.76 20.03
N LEU A 16 -6.04 -10.15 19.53
CA LEU A 16 -6.17 -11.16 18.47
C LEU A 16 -5.53 -10.70 17.17
N ILE A 17 -5.81 -9.47 16.74
CA ILE A 17 -5.20 -8.88 15.53
C ILE A 17 -3.69 -8.88 15.69
N SER A 18 -3.16 -8.38 16.81
CA SER A 18 -1.72 -8.34 17.07
C SER A 18 -1.08 -9.73 17.06
N GLN A 19 -1.81 -10.76 17.52
CA GLN A 19 -1.37 -12.16 17.44
C GLN A 19 -1.38 -12.70 16.01
N ILE A 20 -2.31 -12.26 15.15
CA ILE A 20 -2.45 -12.71 13.76
C ILE A 20 -1.46 -11.99 12.82
N THR A 21 -1.15 -10.72 13.09
CA THR A 21 -0.33 -9.86 12.23
C THR A 21 0.95 -10.51 11.71
N PRO A 22 1.80 -11.19 12.53
CA PRO A 22 3.04 -11.79 12.02
C PRO A 22 2.80 -12.87 10.95
N TYR A 23 1.67 -13.58 10.99
CA TYR A 23 1.34 -14.58 9.97
C TYR A 23 0.85 -13.93 8.66
N LEU A 24 0.06 -12.85 8.78
CA LEU A 24 -0.34 -12.04 7.63
C LEU A 24 0.88 -11.44 6.91
N GLN A 25 1.87 -11.00 7.68
CA GLN A 25 3.08 -10.37 7.17
C GLN A 25 4.12 -11.37 6.64
N GLY A 26 3.90 -12.67 6.80
CA GLY A 26 4.87 -13.71 6.43
C GLY A 26 6.07 -13.80 7.37
N GLU A 27 6.03 -13.16 8.54
CA GLU A 27 7.07 -13.22 9.58
C GLU A 27 6.99 -14.52 10.39
N ALA A 28 5.84 -15.20 10.36
CA ALA A 28 5.61 -16.48 11.04
C ALA A 28 4.73 -17.41 10.18
N GLU A 29 4.91 -18.72 10.39
CA GLU A 29 4.09 -19.75 9.73
C GLU A 29 3.06 -20.35 10.68
N TYR A 30 1.86 -20.59 10.17
CA TYR A 30 0.83 -21.29 10.91
C TYR A 30 1.20 -22.76 11.13
N THR A 31 1.12 -23.21 12.39
CA THR A 31 0.91 -24.63 12.70
C THR A 31 -0.59 -24.91 12.81
N ASP A 32 -1.00 -26.16 12.60
CA ASP A 32 -2.40 -26.59 12.80
C ASP A 32 -2.93 -26.22 14.19
N PHE A 33 -2.08 -26.32 15.21
CA PHE A 33 -2.43 -25.95 16.58
C PHE A 33 -2.71 -24.45 16.71
N ILE A 34 -1.84 -23.60 16.17
CA ILE A 34 -1.99 -22.15 16.22
C ILE A 34 -3.24 -21.73 15.45
N ARG A 35 -3.45 -22.28 14.25
CA ARG A 35 -4.62 -21.99 13.42
C ARG A 35 -5.92 -22.30 14.16
N ARG A 36 -6.06 -23.52 14.70
CA ARG A 36 -7.26 -23.93 15.46
C ARG A 36 -7.45 -23.13 16.74
N ARG A 37 -6.36 -22.75 17.40
CA ARG A 37 -6.42 -21.93 18.62
C ARG A 37 -6.96 -20.54 18.32
N ILE A 38 -6.44 -19.87 17.30
CA ILE A 38 -6.92 -18.53 16.91
C ILE A 38 -8.39 -18.61 16.47
N ASP A 39 -8.73 -19.60 15.66
CA ASP A 39 -10.11 -19.87 15.22
C ASP A 39 -11.07 -19.97 16.42
N ALA A 40 -10.73 -20.80 17.41
CA ALA A 40 -11.52 -20.94 18.63
C ALA A 40 -11.60 -19.65 19.47
N GLN A 41 -10.53 -18.85 19.53
CA GLN A 41 -10.55 -17.58 20.25
C GLN A 41 -11.44 -16.54 19.55
N ILE A 42 -11.55 -16.58 18.22
CA ILE A 42 -12.47 -15.71 17.47
C ILE A 42 -13.92 -16.12 17.75
N ASP A 43 -14.22 -17.42 17.82
CA ASP A 43 -15.55 -17.94 18.14
C ASP A 43 -16.03 -17.59 19.56
N GLU A 44 -15.13 -17.17 20.46
CA GLU A 44 -15.47 -16.66 21.80
C GLU A 44 -15.95 -15.20 21.80
N VAL A 45 -15.83 -14.48 20.68
CA VAL A 45 -16.28 -13.08 20.54
C VAL A 45 -17.80 -13.03 20.38
N ASN A 46 -18.49 -12.35 21.31
CA ASN A 46 -19.95 -12.35 21.34
C ASN A 46 -20.58 -11.25 20.48
N ASP A 47 -19.95 -10.08 20.39
CA ASP A 47 -20.43 -8.99 19.54
C ASP A 47 -20.24 -9.32 18.05
N PRO A 48 -21.32 -9.30 17.23
CA PRO A 48 -21.25 -9.69 15.82
C PRO A 48 -20.33 -8.82 14.97
N TYR A 49 -20.19 -7.53 15.30
CA TYR A 49 -19.30 -6.62 14.58
C TYR A 49 -17.85 -6.98 14.84
N TYR A 50 -17.48 -7.15 16.12
CA TYR A 50 -16.13 -7.51 16.52
C TYR A 50 -15.75 -8.93 16.08
N TYR A 51 -16.70 -9.87 16.08
CA TYR A 51 -16.51 -11.20 15.51
C TYR A 51 -16.11 -11.11 14.03
N LYS A 52 -16.91 -10.40 13.22
CA LYS A 52 -16.61 -10.21 11.79
C LYS A 52 -15.26 -9.51 11.58
N ALA A 53 -14.95 -8.50 12.41
CA ALA A 53 -13.70 -7.75 12.35
C ALA A 53 -12.46 -8.63 12.57
N ALA A 54 -12.47 -9.49 13.59
CA ALA A 54 -11.39 -10.46 13.79
C ALA A 54 -11.39 -11.56 12.72
N ARG A 55 -12.58 -12.01 12.31
CA ARG A 55 -12.73 -13.12 11.36
C ARG A 55 -12.16 -12.78 9.99
N PHE A 56 -12.44 -11.60 9.45
CA PHE A 56 -11.90 -11.23 8.14
C PHE A 56 -10.38 -11.17 8.17
N TYR A 57 -9.81 -10.62 9.25
CA TYR A 57 -8.36 -10.48 9.41
C TYR A 57 -7.68 -11.86 9.42
N PHE A 58 -8.27 -12.81 10.15
CA PHE A 58 -7.82 -14.20 10.15
C PHE A 58 -7.95 -14.88 8.79
N LEU A 59 -9.05 -14.65 8.05
CA LEU A 59 -9.23 -15.23 6.72
C LEU A 59 -8.14 -14.78 5.75
N PHE A 60 -7.78 -13.49 5.76
CA PHE A 60 -6.64 -12.99 5.00
C PHE A 60 -5.33 -13.65 5.39
N SER A 61 -5.07 -13.84 6.69
CA SER A 61 -3.80 -14.43 7.15
C SER A 61 -3.63 -15.91 6.78
N ILE A 62 -4.73 -16.62 6.47
CA ILE A 62 -4.69 -18.01 5.98
C ILE A 62 -4.91 -18.14 4.47
N GLY A 63 -4.94 -17.01 3.73
CA GLY A 63 -5.07 -16.98 2.28
C GLY A 63 -6.50 -17.07 1.72
N GLU A 64 -7.52 -17.05 2.59
CA GLU A 64 -8.94 -17.04 2.20
C GLU A 64 -9.39 -15.60 1.85
N ASN A 65 -8.68 -14.98 0.90
CA ASN A 65 -8.77 -13.54 0.63
C ASN A 65 -10.14 -13.08 0.14
N GLU A 66 -10.84 -13.90 -0.67
CA GLU A 66 -12.16 -13.53 -1.20
C GLU A 66 -13.22 -13.46 -0.08
N GLU A 67 -13.25 -14.46 0.79
CA GLU A 67 -14.17 -14.49 1.93
C GLU A 67 -13.77 -13.45 2.98
N GLY A 68 -12.47 -13.24 3.19
CA GLY A 68 -11.95 -12.15 4.02
C GLY A 68 -12.42 -10.78 3.50
N ALA A 69 -12.27 -10.49 2.21
CA ALA A 69 -12.73 -9.25 1.61
C ALA A 69 -14.25 -9.07 1.73
N ARG A 70 -15.03 -10.13 1.48
CA ARG A 70 -16.50 -10.11 1.63
C ARG A 70 -16.91 -9.69 3.04
N LEU A 71 -16.28 -10.29 4.05
CA LEU A 71 -16.60 -10.04 5.45
C LEU A 71 -16.08 -8.65 5.92
N ALA A 72 -14.93 -8.22 5.40
CA ALA A 72 -14.41 -6.87 5.64
C ALA A 72 -15.35 -5.79 5.10
N GLU A 73 -15.90 -5.97 3.89
CA GLU A 73 -16.92 -5.08 3.31
C GLU A 73 -18.15 -4.97 4.21
N GLU A 74 -18.64 -6.08 4.77
CA GLU A 74 -19.75 -6.03 5.74
C GLU A 74 -19.43 -5.19 6.98
N VAL A 75 -18.21 -5.30 7.51
CA VAL A 75 -17.77 -4.53 8.70
C VAL A 75 -17.76 -3.04 8.40
N ILE A 76 -17.15 -2.61 7.29
CA ILE A 76 -17.09 -1.18 6.93
C ILE A 76 -18.44 -0.61 6.47
N MET A 77 -19.36 -1.45 5.98
CA MET A 77 -20.74 -1.02 5.69
C MET A 77 -21.54 -0.78 6.98
N GLU A 78 -21.32 -1.60 8.01
CA GLU A 78 -21.99 -1.46 9.30
C GLU A 78 -21.51 -0.20 10.05
N ARG A 79 -20.20 0.07 10.02
CA ARG A 79 -19.59 1.23 10.69
C ARG A 79 -18.63 1.98 9.75
N PRO A 80 -19.13 2.77 8.79
CA PRO A 80 -18.31 3.40 7.76
C PRO A 80 -17.32 4.44 8.29
N SER A 81 -17.55 5.00 9.48
CA SER A 81 -16.63 5.95 10.12
C SER A 81 -15.56 5.27 10.99
N ASP A 82 -15.58 3.94 11.15
CA ASP A 82 -14.58 3.22 11.94
C ASP A 82 -13.27 3.09 11.16
N PHE A 83 -12.35 4.03 11.38
CA PHE A 83 -11.06 4.04 10.71
C PHE A 83 -10.14 2.88 11.11
N ILE A 84 -10.39 2.18 12.22
CA ILE A 84 -9.61 1.01 12.63
C ILE A 84 -9.99 -0.17 11.75
N ALA A 85 -11.29 -0.39 11.52
CA ALA A 85 -11.76 -1.42 10.60
C ALA A 85 -11.25 -1.19 9.16
N TRP A 86 -11.30 0.06 8.69
CA TRP A 86 -10.69 0.45 7.41
C TRP A 86 -9.19 0.15 7.37
N GLY A 87 -8.45 0.57 8.40
CA GLY A 87 -7.00 0.36 8.47
C GLY A 87 -6.63 -1.12 8.44
N ASN A 88 -7.37 -1.97 9.16
CA ASN A 88 -7.16 -3.41 9.15
C ASN A 88 -7.46 -4.03 7.76
N TYR A 89 -8.54 -3.60 7.11
CA TYR A 89 -8.88 -4.10 5.79
C TYR A 89 -7.84 -3.68 4.73
N ILE A 90 -7.41 -2.42 4.76
CA ILE A 90 -6.33 -1.90 3.91
C ILE A 90 -5.05 -2.70 4.13
N LEU A 91 -4.65 -2.93 5.39
CA LEU A 91 -3.45 -3.70 5.73
C LEU A 91 -3.53 -5.13 5.19
N CYS A 92 -4.63 -5.85 5.45
CA CYS A 92 -4.84 -7.18 4.90
C CYS A 92 -4.73 -7.21 3.38
N THR A 93 -5.36 -6.23 2.72
CA THR A 93 -5.34 -6.11 1.26
C THR A 93 -3.94 -5.81 0.73
N LEU A 94 -3.18 -4.94 1.39
CA LEU A 94 -1.81 -4.61 1.00
C LEU A 94 -0.92 -5.86 1.00
N TYR A 95 -0.97 -6.65 2.07
CA TYR A 95 -0.12 -7.84 2.21
C TYR A 95 -0.52 -9.01 1.30
N THR A 96 -1.80 -9.10 0.90
CA THR A 96 -2.32 -10.28 0.20
C THR A 96 -2.70 -10.02 -1.27
N MET A 97 -3.06 -8.79 -1.60
CA MET A 97 -3.60 -8.38 -2.91
C MET A 97 -2.77 -7.25 -3.56
N GLY A 98 -1.92 -6.58 -2.80
CA GLY A 98 -0.97 -5.58 -3.30
C GLY A 98 -1.41 -4.12 -3.16
N LEU A 99 -0.51 -3.23 -3.55
CA LEU A 99 -0.57 -1.79 -3.33
C LEU A 99 -1.73 -1.12 -4.06
N GLU A 100 -2.02 -1.53 -5.30
CA GLU A 100 -3.12 -0.93 -6.08
C GLU A 100 -4.48 -1.13 -5.40
N LYS A 101 -4.75 -2.34 -4.90
CA LYS A 101 -6.00 -2.62 -4.18
C LYS A 101 -6.05 -1.95 -2.81
N ALA A 102 -4.92 -1.88 -2.11
CA ALA A 102 -4.83 -1.11 -0.88
C ALA A 102 -5.11 0.38 -1.10
N PHE A 103 -4.62 0.96 -2.21
CA PHE A 103 -4.89 2.34 -2.60
C PHE A 103 -6.37 2.60 -2.92
N GLU A 104 -7.01 1.71 -3.69
CA GLU A 104 -8.46 1.81 -3.96
C GLU A 104 -9.27 1.87 -2.65
N LEU A 105 -8.92 1.03 -1.67
CA LEU A 105 -9.54 1.01 -0.36
C LEU A 105 -9.20 2.26 0.48
N SER A 106 -7.96 2.74 0.44
CA SER A 106 -7.55 3.92 1.21
C SER A 106 -8.27 5.17 0.74
N VAL A 107 -8.46 5.33 -0.58
CA VAL A 107 -9.28 6.40 -1.18
C VAL A 107 -10.70 6.37 -0.61
N ARG A 108 -11.34 5.19 -0.57
CA ARG A 108 -12.69 5.03 0.02
C ARG A 108 -12.69 5.39 1.51
N ALA A 109 -11.71 4.91 2.27
CA ALA A 109 -11.58 5.18 3.70
C ALA A 109 -11.40 6.67 3.99
N ALA A 110 -10.57 7.36 3.21
CA ALA A 110 -10.30 8.79 3.34
C ALA A 110 -11.57 9.64 3.11
N GLU A 111 -12.51 9.19 2.29
CA GLU A 111 -13.80 9.85 2.10
C GLU A 111 -14.84 9.52 3.19
N LYS A 112 -14.68 8.41 3.93
CA LYS A 112 -15.67 7.95 4.92
C LYS A 112 -15.35 8.31 6.37
N THR A 113 -14.07 8.45 6.71
CA THR A 113 -13.63 8.45 8.12
C THR A 113 -13.20 9.82 8.66
N ASN A 114 -13.02 10.84 7.80
CA ASN A 114 -12.36 12.11 8.16
C ASN A 114 -11.06 11.92 8.98
N SER A 115 -10.40 10.76 8.83
CA SER A 115 -9.24 10.39 9.63
C SER A 115 -7.96 10.86 8.95
N PRO A 116 -7.12 11.67 9.61
CA PRO A 116 -5.82 12.09 9.06
C PRO A 116 -4.96 10.88 8.67
N LYS A 117 -5.04 9.79 9.46
CA LYS A 117 -4.32 8.54 9.18
C LYS A 117 -4.72 7.94 7.83
N MET A 118 -6.02 7.87 7.53
CA MET A 118 -6.50 7.29 6.25
C MET A 118 -6.11 8.16 5.05
N VAL A 119 -6.16 9.49 5.21
CA VAL A 119 -5.68 10.42 4.17
C VAL A 119 -4.18 10.24 3.94
N ARG A 120 -3.39 10.14 5.00
CA ARG A 120 -1.93 9.90 4.92
C ARG A 120 -1.61 8.59 4.22
N ASP A 121 -2.25 7.49 4.60
CA ASP A 121 -2.01 6.18 3.96
C ASP A 121 -2.34 6.27 2.45
N THR A 122 -3.37 7.04 2.07
CA THR A 122 -3.70 7.33 0.67
C THR A 122 -2.62 8.12 -0.06
N ILE A 123 -2.00 9.13 0.58
CA ILE A 123 -0.87 9.88 0.02
C ILE A 123 0.31 8.92 -0.24
N TYR A 124 0.59 8.03 0.72
CA TYR A 124 1.70 7.08 0.63
C TYR A 124 1.53 6.12 -0.56
N TYR A 125 0.34 5.53 -0.69
CA TYR A 125 0.07 4.59 -1.78
C TYR A 125 -0.03 5.29 -3.13
N ALA A 126 -0.60 6.50 -3.19
CA ALA A 126 -0.61 7.31 -4.41
C ALA A 126 0.81 7.57 -4.91
N ARG A 127 1.71 8.00 -4.02
CA ARG A 127 3.13 8.18 -4.32
C ARG A 127 3.76 6.89 -4.83
N GLY A 128 3.57 5.78 -4.12
CA GLY A 128 4.14 4.49 -4.51
C GLY A 128 3.72 4.04 -5.91
N LEU A 129 2.47 4.33 -6.30
CA LEU A 129 1.92 4.01 -7.62
C LEU A 129 2.23 5.04 -8.71
N GLY A 130 2.90 6.15 -8.38
CA GLY A 130 3.10 7.28 -9.30
C GLY A 130 1.80 8.03 -9.65
N ASP A 131 0.74 7.88 -8.86
CA ASP A 131 -0.52 8.61 -9.02
C ASP A 131 -0.42 10.01 -8.40
N TYR A 132 0.34 10.87 -9.07
CA TYR A 132 0.66 12.21 -8.55
C TYR A 132 -0.55 13.15 -8.49
N GLN A 133 -1.59 12.91 -9.30
CA GLN A 133 -2.87 13.64 -9.19
C GLN A 133 -3.59 13.32 -7.89
N ALA A 134 -3.70 12.02 -7.54
CA ALA A 134 -4.27 11.63 -6.26
C ALA A 134 -3.40 12.10 -5.10
N PHE A 135 -2.07 12.01 -5.23
CA PHE A 135 -1.13 12.52 -4.24
C PHE A 135 -1.39 14.00 -3.92
N GLU A 136 -1.44 14.89 -4.92
CA GLU A 136 -1.70 16.31 -4.69
C GLU A 136 -3.08 16.57 -4.06
N LYS A 137 -4.12 15.89 -4.56
CA LYS A 137 -5.48 15.99 -4.04
C LYS A 137 -5.53 15.65 -2.54
N TYR A 138 -4.93 14.52 -2.15
CA TYR A 138 -4.98 14.06 -0.76
C TYR A 138 -3.99 14.82 0.14
N LEU A 139 -2.88 15.31 -0.40
CA LEU A 139 -1.97 16.23 0.31
C LEU A 139 -2.70 17.54 0.65
N ALA A 140 -3.40 18.15 -0.32
CA ALA A 140 -4.20 19.34 -0.07
C ALA A 140 -5.31 19.09 0.97
N LYS A 141 -6.02 17.95 0.86
CA LYS A 141 -7.02 17.53 1.86
C LYS A 141 -6.39 17.41 3.24
N TYR A 142 -5.22 16.80 3.36
CA TYR A 142 -4.50 16.64 4.62
C TYR A 142 -4.10 17.98 5.24
N SER A 143 -3.55 18.91 4.46
CA SER A 143 -3.18 20.25 4.93
C SER A 143 -4.37 21.02 5.51
N LEU A 144 -5.57 20.87 4.93
CA LEU A 144 -6.79 21.50 5.44
C LEU A 144 -7.26 20.94 6.80
N MET A 145 -6.77 19.78 7.22
CA MET A 145 -7.08 19.18 8.53
C MET A 145 -6.28 19.81 9.68
N GLY A 146 -5.43 20.80 9.38
CA GLY A 146 -4.68 21.55 10.41
C GLY A 146 -3.41 20.86 10.88
N ASN A 147 -2.85 19.96 10.05
CA ASN A 147 -1.61 19.24 10.32
C ASN A 147 -1.58 18.63 11.75
N PRO A 148 -2.58 17.81 12.12
CA PRO A 148 -2.70 17.30 13.47
C PRO A 148 -1.41 16.57 13.84
N ASP A 149 -0.74 17.03 14.90
CA ASP A 149 0.59 16.60 15.36
C ASP A 149 0.86 15.14 14.97
N PHE A 150 1.67 14.98 13.92
CA PHE A 150 2.02 13.68 13.40
C PHE A 150 3.52 13.52 13.60
N ASP A 151 3.86 12.56 14.45
CA ASP A 151 5.17 11.93 14.50
C ASP A 151 5.24 11.04 13.24
N LEU A 152 5.41 11.66 12.07
CA LEU A 152 5.89 10.94 10.88
C LEU A 152 7.22 10.33 11.30
N SER A 153 7.48 9.07 10.93
CA SER A 153 8.83 8.54 11.09
C SER A 153 9.80 9.49 10.40
N ASP A 154 11.02 9.63 10.93
CA ASP A 154 12.04 10.50 10.34
C ASP A 154 12.24 10.22 8.84
N GLU A 155 12.06 8.96 8.42
CA GLU A 155 12.09 8.51 7.03
C GLU A 155 10.96 9.12 6.18
N ASP A 156 9.71 9.09 6.64
CA ASP A 156 8.57 9.65 5.90
C ASP A 156 8.64 11.18 5.79
N ASN A 157 9.12 11.85 6.84
CA ASN A 157 9.38 13.29 6.85
C ASN A 157 10.45 13.68 5.83
N SER A 158 11.50 12.87 5.68
CA SER A 158 12.60 13.12 4.74
C SER A 158 12.19 12.92 3.27
N ALA A 159 11.21 12.05 3.01
CA ALA A 159 10.77 11.69 1.65
C ALA A 159 9.70 12.63 1.07
N LEU A 160 8.94 13.34 1.91
CA LEU A 160 7.83 14.18 1.47
C LEU A 160 8.26 15.36 0.56
N PRO A 161 9.34 16.12 0.84
CA PRO A 161 9.77 17.20 -0.05
C PRO A 161 10.07 16.71 -1.47
N LEU A 162 10.79 15.59 -1.59
CA LEU A 162 11.07 14.98 -2.89
C LEU A 162 9.79 14.53 -3.59
N ALA A 163 8.83 13.94 -2.86
CA ALA A 163 7.55 13.54 -3.45
C ALA A 163 6.75 14.74 -4.00
N VAL A 164 6.83 15.91 -3.35
CA VAL A 164 6.21 17.15 -3.85
C VAL A 164 6.89 17.64 -5.12
N GLU A 165 8.23 17.59 -5.20
CA GLU A 165 8.97 17.93 -6.42
C GLU A 165 8.63 17.00 -7.58
N GLN A 166 8.52 15.70 -7.30
CA GLN A 166 8.10 14.69 -8.28
C GLN A 166 6.67 14.91 -8.78
N ALA A 167 5.76 15.25 -7.87
CA ALA A 167 4.39 15.59 -8.24
C ALA A 167 4.35 16.81 -9.17
N ALA A 168 5.07 17.88 -8.82
CA ALA A 168 5.18 19.07 -9.65
C ALA A 168 5.77 18.75 -11.04
N LEU A 169 6.80 17.91 -11.11
CA LEU A 169 7.37 17.45 -12.38
C LEU A 169 6.34 16.67 -13.21
N ALA A 170 5.63 15.74 -12.60
CA ALA A 170 4.61 14.93 -13.28
C ALA A 170 3.49 15.80 -13.84
N MET A 171 2.98 16.74 -13.04
CA MET A 171 1.91 17.66 -13.46
C MET A 171 2.37 18.61 -14.57
N ASN A 172 3.59 19.15 -14.49
CA ASN A 172 4.14 20.05 -15.51
C ASN A 172 4.51 19.34 -16.82
N SER A 173 4.80 18.04 -16.77
CA SER A 173 5.10 17.23 -17.96
C SER A 173 3.89 16.94 -18.84
N GLY A 174 2.67 16.99 -18.27
CA GLY A 174 1.46 16.54 -18.95
C GLY A 174 1.30 15.01 -19.02
N PHE A 175 2.19 14.24 -18.38
CA PHE A 175 2.20 12.77 -18.43
C PHE A 175 1.72 12.09 -17.14
N ALA A 176 1.07 12.80 -16.24
CA ALA A 176 0.62 12.25 -14.94
C ALA A 176 -0.19 10.93 -15.07
N ASP A 177 -1.09 10.86 -16.06
CA ASP A 177 -1.91 9.65 -16.30
C ASP A 177 -1.06 8.47 -16.78
N GLU A 178 -0.10 8.70 -17.68
CA GLU A 178 0.82 7.67 -18.17
C GLU A 178 1.76 7.21 -17.05
N ILE A 179 2.26 8.11 -16.21
CA ILE A 179 3.11 7.77 -15.06
C ILE A 179 2.36 6.85 -14.10
N SER A 180 1.11 7.20 -13.75
CA SER A 180 0.25 6.34 -12.91
C SER A 180 0.00 4.98 -13.57
N HIS A 181 -0.26 4.97 -14.87
CA HIS A 181 -0.49 3.73 -15.62
C HIS A 181 0.74 2.81 -15.61
N VAL A 182 1.92 3.36 -15.89
CA VAL A 182 3.20 2.63 -15.85
C VAL A 182 3.50 2.16 -14.43
N GLY A 183 3.29 2.99 -13.40
CA GLY A 183 3.51 2.63 -12.00
C GLY A 183 2.64 1.46 -11.55
N LYS A 184 1.34 1.49 -11.84
CA LYS A 184 0.42 0.36 -11.57
C LYS A 184 0.86 -0.90 -12.32
N MET A 185 1.26 -0.76 -13.58
CA MET A 185 1.77 -1.88 -14.37
C MET A 185 3.01 -2.49 -13.73
N MET A 186 3.97 -1.68 -13.29
CA MET A 186 5.20 -2.15 -12.66
C MET A 186 4.93 -2.83 -11.30
N HIS A 187 4.07 -2.26 -10.45
CA HIS A 187 3.69 -2.90 -9.18
C HIS A 187 3.01 -4.25 -9.39
N SER A 188 2.16 -4.39 -10.42
CA SER A 188 1.52 -5.67 -10.74
C SER A 188 2.49 -6.78 -11.19
N MET A 189 3.76 -6.45 -11.44
CA MET A 189 4.79 -7.39 -11.87
C MET A 189 5.69 -7.89 -10.73
N ILE A 190 5.61 -7.27 -9.55
CA ILE A 190 6.38 -7.67 -8.36
C ILE A 190 5.47 -8.27 -7.30
N LYS A 191 6.03 -9.08 -6.41
CA LYS A 191 5.25 -9.82 -5.39
C LYS A 191 4.61 -8.83 -4.40
N PRO A 192 3.41 -9.11 -3.84
CA PRO A 192 2.75 -8.20 -2.90
C PRO A 192 3.65 -7.73 -1.75
N LEU A 193 4.39 -8.64 -1.10
CA LEU A 193 5.34 -8.28 -0.04
C LEU A 193 6.44 -7.33 -0.52
N GLN A 194 6.90 -7.45 -1.77
CA GLN A 194 7.90 -6.55 -2.33
C GLN A 194 7.32 -5.17 -2.65
N GLN A 195 6.02 -5.07 -2.94
CA GLN A 195 5.37 -3.78 -3.24
C GLN A 195 5.34 -2.85 -2.02
N ILE A 196 5.36 -3.41 -0.81
CA ILE A 196 5.27 -2.65 0.46
C ILE A 196 6.50 -1.78 0.66
N ASP A 197 7.69 -2.35 0.46
CA ASP A 197 8.97 -1.66 0.66
C ASP A 197 9.61 -1.22 -0.67
N ALA A 198 8.89 -1.33 -1.78
CA ALA A 198 9.38 -0.87 -3.07
C ALA A 198 9.51 0.66 -3.08
N MET A 199 10.72 1.14 -3.34
CA MET A 199 10.95 2.58 -3.49
C MET A 199 10.59 3.01 -4.90
N SER A 200 9.74 4.03 -5.02
CA SER A 200 9.43 4.67 -6.30
C SER A 200 10.07 6.07 -6.38
N SER A 201 10.70 6.33 -7.52
CA SER A 201 11.30 7.62 -7.84
C SER A 201 10.89 8.05 -9.24
N PHE A 202 10.54 9.32 -9.39
CA PHE A 202 10.25 9.93 -10.69
C PHE A 202 11.21 11.09 -10.94
N TYR A 203 11.80 11.16 -12.12
CA TYR A 203 12.76 12.21 -12.46
C TYR A 203 12.86 12.41 -13.97
N LEU A 204 13.47 13.53 -14.35
CA LEU A 204 13.73 13.89 -15.73
C LEU A 204 15.23 13.69 -16.02
N ILE A 205 15.54 12.97 -17.09
CA ILE A 205 16.87 12.95 -17.70
C ILE A 205 16.85 13.86 -18.92
N GLU A 206 17.80 14.78 -18.99
CA GLU A 206 18.05 15.57 -20.19
C GLU A 206 19.43 15.19 -20.75
N ASP A 207 19.47 14.66 -21.96
CA ASP A 207 20.71 14.32 -22.67
C ASP A 207 20.67 14.87 -24.09
N GLU A 208 21.69 15.63 -24.48
CA GLU A 208 21.79 16.31 -25.78
C GLU A 208 20.53 17.08 -26.25
N GLY A 209 19.68 17.52 -25.32
CA GLY A 209 18.43 18.25 -25.60
C GLY A 209 17.19 17.36 -25.72
N GLU A 210 17.34 16.04 -25.65
CA GLU A 210 16.25 15.09 -25.51
C GLU A 210 15.85 14.92 -24.04
N LYS A 211 14.54 14.93 -23.78
CA LYS A 211 13.95 14.80 -22.43
C LYS A 211 13.33 13.43 -22.27
N SER A 212 13.73 12.70 -21.24
CA SER A 212 13.15 11.42 -20.87
C SER A 212 12.63 11.44 -19.45
N TYR A 213 11.33 11.18 -19.27
CA TYR A 213 10.71 11.11 -17.96
C TYR A 213 10.80 9.68 -17.44
N VAL A 214 11.50 9.46 -16.33
CA VAL A 214 11.82 8.12 -15.83
C VAL A 214 11.06 7.87 -14.53
N LEU A 215 10.24 6.81 -14.52
CA LEU A 215 9.69 6.19 -13.33
C LEU A 215 10.52 4.95 -12.99
N GLU A 216 11.26 5.05 -11.89
CA GLU A 216 12.08 3.99 -11.35
C GLU A 216 11.39 3.34 -10.15
N ILE A 217 11.34 2.00 -10.14
CA ILE A 217 10.94 1.22 -8.97
C ILE A 217 12.09 0.33 -8.54
N THR A 218 12.45 0.35 -7.26
CA THR A 218 13.46 -0.51 -6.65
C THR A 218 12.78 -1.50 -5.71
N PRO A 219 12.45 -2.73 -6.17
CA PRO A 219 11.88 -3.75 -5.31
C PRO A 219 12.92 -4.29 -4.32
N PRO A 220 12.54 -4.57 -3.06
CA PRO A 220 13.45 -5.14 -2.09
C PRO A 220 13.85 -6.58 -2.46
N GLY A 221 15.13 -6.90 -2.20
CA GLY A 221 15.67 -8.26 -2.28
C GLY A 221 15.74 -8.85 -3.69
N ILE A 222 15.66 -8.03 -4.73
CA ILE A 222 15.79 -8.48 -6.13
C ILE A 222 17.26 -8.59 -6.55
N THR A 223 17.60 -9.65 -7.27
CA THR A 223 18.92 -9.82 -7.90
C THR A 223 19.05 -8.98 -9.19
N PRO A 224 20.28 -8.67 -9.64
CA PRO A 224 20.49 -8.02 -10.94
C PRO A 224 19.83 -8.78 -12.10
N GLU A 225 19.88 -10.11 -12.08
CA GLU A 225 19.31 -10.97 -13.10
C GLU A 225 17.78 -10.89 -13.13
N GLU A 226 17.11 -11.02 -11.98
CA GLU A 226 15.66 -10.85 -11.88
C GLU A 226 15.22 -9.43 -12.29
N CYS A 227 16.00 -8.41 -11.94
CA CYS A 227 15.74 -7.03 -12.33
C CYS A 227 15.80 -6.84 -13.87
N ALA A 228 16.80 -7.45 -14.53
CA ALA A 228 16.89 -7.46 -15.99
C ALA A 228 15.69 -8.18 -16.63
N GLU A 229 15.27 -9.31 -16.06
CA GLU A 229 14.08 -10.04 -16.52
C GLU A 229 12.80 -9.22 -16.38
N LEU A 230 12.61 -8.53 -15.26
CA LEU A 230 11.47 -7.62 -15.04
C LEU A 230 11.45 -6.49 -16.06
N ASN A 231 12.59 -5.87 -16.36
CA ASN A 231 12.67 -4.80 -17.37
C ASN A 231 12.30 -5.31 -18.77
N ILE A 232 12.78 -6.50 -19.16
CA ILE A 232 12.39 -7.13 -20.43
C ILE A 232 10.88 -7.42 -20.46
N ALA A 233 10.34 -7.95 -19.36
CA ALA A 233 8.91 -8.23 -19.24
C ALA A 233 8.07 -6.94 -19.29
N LEU A 234 8.56 -5.84 -18.73
CA LEU A 234 7.89 -4.55 -18.71
C LEU A 234 7.77 -3.99 -20.12
N VAL A 235 8.86 -3.98 -20.88
CA VAL A 235 8.85 -3.56 -22.30
C VAL A 235 7.86 -4.39 -23.10
N LYS A 236 7.83 -5.72 -22.92
CA LYS A 236 6.88 -6.60 -23.61
C LYS A 236 5.43 -6.28 -23.23
N LYS A 237 5.15 -6.09 -21.94
CA LYS A 237 3.80 -5.78 -21.42
C LYS A 237 3.30 -4.42 -21.93
N ARG A 238 4.19 -3.42 -21.95
CA ARG A 238 3.93 -2.10 -22.53
C ARG A 238 3.67 -2.16 -24.03
N ALA A 239 4.51 -2.87 -24.79
CA ALA A 239 4.33 -3.04 -26.24
C ALA A 239 3.01 -3.75 -26.62
N ALA A 240 2.50 -4.62 -25.74
CA ALA A 240 1.21 -5.28 -25.93
C ALA A 240 0.01 -4.40 -25.54
N THR A 241 0.23 -3.29 -24.85
CA THR A 241 -0.81 -2.35 -24.43
C THR A 241 -0.95 -1.25 -25.49
N LEU A 242 -2.13 -1.14 -26.10
CA LEU A 242 -2.39 -0.10 -27.09
C LEU A 242 -2.36 1.29 -26.43
N GLY A 243 -1.67 2.24 -27.05
CA GLY A 243 -1.68 3.65 -26.64
C GLY A 243 -0.66 4.03 -25.55
N THR A 244 0.28 3.15 -25.20
CA THR A 244 1.37 3.48 -24.28
C THR A 244 2.23 4.62 -24.82
N ASN A 245 2.43 5.66 -24.01
CA ASN A 245 3.37 6.73 -24.32
C ASN A 245 4.79 6.39 -23.83
N TRP A 246 5.72 6.25 -24.77
CA TRP A 246 7.13 5.91 -24.49
C TRP A 246 7.98 7.08 -24.00
N ASP A 247 7.46 8.31 -23.99
CA ASP A 247 8.11 9.47 -23.38
C ASP A 247 8.27 9.30 -21.86
N VAL A 248 7.42 8.47 -21.25
CA VAL A 248 7.59 7.97 -19.89
C VAL A 248 8.25 6.60 -19.95
N VAL A 249 9.46 6.51 -19.41
CA VAL A 249 10.24 5.29 -19.27
C VAL A 249 9.95 4.68 -17.90
N GLY A 250 9.47 3.43 -17.88
CA GLY A 250 9.43 2.64 -16.65
C GLY A 250 10.68 1.77 -16.55
N ILE A 251 11.35 1.76 -15.40
CA ILE A 251 12.53 0.95 -15.16
C ILE A 251 12.53 0.35 -13.76
N PHE A 252 12.82 -0.95 -13.67
CA PHE A 252 13.17 -1.58 -12.40
C PHE A 252 14.67 -1.41 -12.16
N SER A 253 15.03 -1.11 -10.92
CA SER A 253 16.42 -1.07 -10.45
C SER A 253 16.62 -2.04 -9.30
N ASN A 254 17.84 -2.57 -9.17
CA ASN A 254 18.27 -3.39 -8.03
C ASN A 254 19.02 -2.58 -6.97
N GLU A 255 19.38 -1.32 -7.26
CA GLU A 255 20.02 -0.39 -6.35
C GLU A 255 19.25 0.92 -6.33
N VAL A 256 19.12 1.53 -5.15
CA VAL A 256 18.57 2.88 -5.07
C VAL A 256 19.57 3.79 -5.76
N THR A 257 19.18 4.30 -6.93
CA THR A 257 19.91 5.37 -7.60
C THR A 257 19.92 6.56 -6.65
N LYS A 258 21.00 6.72 -5.87
CA LYS A 258 21.25 7.95 -5.12
C LYS A 258 21.24 9.05 -6.16
N GLN A 259 20.24 9.91 -6.15
CA GLN A 259 20.13 11.04 -7.05
C GLN A 259 21.50 11.68 -7.15
N ARG A 260 22.16 11.52 -8.30
CA ARG A 260 23.35 12.28 -8.62
C ARG A 260 22.86 13.72 -8.64
N GLY A 261 23.39 14.51 -7.71
CA GLY A 261 22.93 15.87 -7.43
C GLY A 261 22.62 16.64 -8.70
N LEU A 262 21.40 17.13 -8.76
CA LEU A 262 21.14 18.42 -9.38
C LEU A 262 21.68 19.52 -8.45
#